data_AF-A0A2H1W8S4-F1
#
_entry.id   AF-A0A2H1W8S4-F1
#
_cell.length_a   1.000
_cell.length_b   1.000
_cell.length_c   1.000
_cell.angle_alpha   90.00
_cell.angle_beta   90.00
_cell.angle_gamma   90.00
#
_symmetry.space_group_name_H-M   'P 1'
#
loop_
_entity.id
_entity.type
_entity.pdbx_description
1 polymer ?
#
loop_
_entity_poly.entity_id
_entity_poly.type
_entity_poly.pdbx_seq_one_letter_code
_entity_poly.pdbx_strand_id
1 'polypeptide(L)'
;MGRHAEWRKLAKKQRRKRIRTLQATERDKFFSTEWYIKQQEIEEKLLLEQINKQNEEENAKWIEAEKIAIAQWKRLQEEKQRAIQIRAEQEAKMRLEWELEQERKKKEEERIKAAEEEQKRKHKMFMDHLDKFLSGDSVEPPPELKVVLLATNFYTHFGLSNADVSEYDTDIMLEYEDSETYKEYKEFFYDVLSEFEKFGRIVQFKVCNNYEKHLRGNTYVEFAELRCAVAAYRALHTRWYGGRQLSLQFCNITSWSNAICGLQLRRRCPKGRACNFLHVFRNPNNLYNHNQNYDPEREKERSSRSSVRSWRWSESPEREPLKRVSSRRDESSERRHRRTRYRDREDDDYDDDDDDRYYRRTSSRRSSHRR
;
A
#
# COMPACT_ATOMS: atom_id res chain seq x y z
N MET A 1 122.71 23.03 -18.71
CA MET A 1 122.85 22.02 -17.64
C MET A 1 121.47 21.62 -17.06
N GLY A 2 120.70 20.70 -17.68
CA GLY A 2 119.31 20.44 -17.25
C GLY A 2 118.78 19.00 -17.31
N ARG A 3 119.29 18.14 -18.21
CA ARG A 3 118.73 16.78 -18.40
C ARG A 3 119.09 15.78 -17.28
N HIS A 4 120.24 15.96 -16.63
CA HIS A 4 120.75 15.00 -15.63
C HIS A 4 120.12 15.16 -14.23
N ALA A 5 119.48 16.30 -13.94
CA ALA A 5 118.77 16.55 -12.68
C ALA A 5 117.39 15.86 -12.68
N GLU A 6 116.65 15.96 -13.79
CA GLU A 6 115.36 15.29 -13.99
C GLU A 6 115.51 13.77 -13.99
N TRP A 7 116.55 13.23 -14.63
CA TRP A 7 116.85 11.79 -14.57
C TRP A 7 117.12 11.30 -13.13
N ARG A 8 117.86 12.07 -12.32
CA ARG A 8 118.11 11.74 -10.90
C ARG A 8 116.85 11.78 -10.04
N LYS A 9 115.94 12.72 -10.29
CA LYS A 9 114.62 12.76 -9.62
C LYS A 9 113.79 11.53 -9.96
N LEU A 10 113.74 11.17 -11.25
CA LEU A 10 113.01 9.99 -11.74
C LEU A 10 113.59 8.69 -11.15
N ALA A 11 114.91 8.56 -11.12
CA ALA A 11 115.61 7.42 -10.52
C ALA A 11 115.34 7.30 -9.01
N LYS A 12 115.36 8.42 -8.26
CA LYS A 12 114.99 8.43 -6.83
C LYS A 12 113.53 8.06 -6.60
N LYS A 13 112.61 8.54 -7.45
CA LYS A 13 111.18 8.17 -7.39
C LYS A 13 110.99 6.67 -7.63
N GLN A 14 111.66 6.11 -8.64
CA GLN A 14 111.63 4.68 -8.92
C GLN A 14 112.23 3.86 -7.78
N ARG A 15 113.36 4.29 -7.18
CA ARG A 15 113.96 3.64 -6.01
C ARG A 15 113.01 3.65 -4.80
N ARG A 16 112.37 4.78 -4.49
CA ARG A 16 111.37 4.87 -3.41
C ARG A 16 110.14 4.02 -3.68
N LYS A 17 109.72 3.89 -4.95
CA LYS A 17 108.63 2.99 -5.34
C LYS A 17 109.05 1.53 -5.08
N ARG A 18 110.24 1.11 -5.53
CA ARG A 18 110.76 -0.24 -5.29
C ARG A 18 110.90 -0.57 -3.81
N ILE A 19 111.40 0.35 -3.00
CA ILE A 19 111.53 0.12 -1.55
C ILE A 19 110.16 -0.02 -0.90
N ARG A 20 109.19 0.85 -1.22
CA ARG A 20 107.82 0.73 -0.71
C ARG A 20 107.14 -0.56 -1.15
N THR A 21 107.34 -0.98 -2.39
CA THR A 21 106.80 -2.26 -2.88
C THR A 21 107.46 -3.44 -2.18
N LEU A 22 108.78 -3.42 -1.94
CA LEU A 22 109.47 -4.48 -1.20
C LEU A 22 109.00 -4.57 0.25
N GLN A 23 108.88 -3.45 0.95
CA GLN A 23 108.36 -3.39 2.32
C GLN A 23 106.91 -3.84 2.40
N ALA A 24 106.06 -3.46 1.43
CA ALA A 24 104.70 -3.96 1.33
C ALA A 24 104.68 -5.48 1.11
N THR A 25 105.48 -5.99 0.18
CA THR A 25 105.57 -7.43 -0.06
C THR A 25 106.10 -8.21 1.14
N GLU A 26 107.06 -7.67 1.90
CA GLU A 26 107.55 -8.31 3.13
C GLU A 26 106.51 -8.31 4.25
N ARG A 27 105.76 -7.21 4.40
CA ARG A 27 104.64 -7.14 5.35
C ARG A 27 103.53 -8.13 4.97
N ASP A 28 103.23 -8.22 3.69
CA ASP A 28 102.14 -9.04 3.17
C ASP A 28 102.53 -10.54 3.08
N LYS A 29 103.84 -10.88 3.12
CA LYS A 29 104.31 -12.28 3.21
C LYS A 29 103.80 -12.99 4.47
N PHE A 30 103.62 -12.29 5.59
CA PHE A 30 103.07 -12.88 6.82
C PHE A 30 101.64 -13.39 6.60
N PHE A 31 100.81 -12.62 5.89
CA PHE A 31 99.44 -12.98 5.50
C PHE A 31 99.38 -14.01 4.36
N SER A 32 100.51 -14.33 3.75
CA SER A 32 100.64 -15.38 2.72
C SER A 32 101.28 -16.66 3.27
N THR A 33 101.46 -16.77 4.59
CA THR A 33 101.96 -17.99 5.22
C THR A 33 100.90 -19.08 5.07
N GLU A 34 101.32 -20.30 4.70
CA GLU A 34 100.42 -21.45 4.52
C GLU A 34 99.49 -21.69 5.73
N TRP A 35 99.99 -21.42 6.94
CA TRP A 35 99.20 -21.49 8.18
C TRP A 35 98.04 -20.48 8.22
N TYR A 36 98.26 -19.24 7.79
CA TYR A 36 97.24 -18.19 7.79
C TYR A 36 96.14 -18.48 6.75
N ILE A 37 96.55 -18.93 5.56
CA ILE A 37 95.61 -19.34 4.50
C ILE A 37 94.74 -20.52 4.96
N LYS A 38 95.35 -21.55 5.55
CA LYS A 38 94.61 -22.70 6.11
C LYS A 38 93.65 -22.28 7.21
N GLN A 39 94.03 -21.34 8.06
CA GLN A 39 93.16 -20.83 9.12
C GLN A 39 91.94 -20.09 8.54
N GLN A 40 92.17 -19.26 7.52
CA GLN A 40 91.09 -18.55 6.83
C GLN A 40 90.14 -19.52 6.10
N GLU A 41 90.65 -20.56 5.44
CA GLU A 41 89.82 -21.60 4.83
C GLU A 41 88.96 -22.36 5.85
N ILE A 42 89.48 -22.58 7.07
CA ILE A 42 88.72 -23.20 8.17
C ILE A 42 87.59 -22.26 8.63
N GLU A 43 87.89 -20.96 8.82
CA GLU A 43 86.89 -19.95 9.20
C GLU A 43 85.81 -19.81 8.12
N GLU A 44 86.18 -19.76 6.84
CA GLU A 44 85.25 -19.69 5.72
C GLU A 44 84.35 -20.94 5.65
N LYS A 45 84.89 -22.14 5.88
CA LYS A 45 84.10 -23.38 5.95
C LYS A 45 83.10 -23.37 7.09
N LEU A 46 83.50 -22.92 8.28
CA LEU A 46 82.60 -22.81 9.44
C LEU A 46 81.48 -21.79 9.18
N LEU A 47 81.79 -20.65 8.56
CA LEU A 47 80.80 -19.65 8.17
C LEU A 47 79.82 -20.19 7.14
N LEU A 48 80.31 -20.90 6.11
CA LEU A 48 79.47 -21.53 5.10
C LEU A 48 78.56 -22.60 5.70
N GLU A 49 79.07 -23.41 6.63
CA GLU A 49 78.28 -24.41 7.35
C GLU A 49 77.17 -23.75 8.18
N GLN A 50 77.48 -22.64 8.87
CA GLN A 50 76.50 -21.89 9.64
C GLN A 50 75.43 -21.24 8.75
N ILE A 51 75.81 -20.66 7.60
CA ILE A 51 74.89 -20.09 6.62
C ILE A 51 74.01 -21.18 6.02
N ASN A 52 74.57 -22.33 5.65
CA ASN A 52 73.82 -23.45 5.10
C ASN A 52 72.79 -23.97 6.08
N LYS A 53 73.16 -24.13 7.36
CA LYS A 53 72.23 -24.55 8.41
C LYS A 53 71.10 -23.53 8.61
N GLN A 54 71.41 -22.23 8.63
CA GLN A 54 70.38 -21.19 8.70
C GLN A 54 69.45 -21.20 7.48
N ASN A 55 70.00 -21.39 6.27
CA ASN A 55 69.21 -21.50 5.05
C ASN A 55 68.32 -22.74 5.05
N GLU A 56 68.80 -23.88 5.58
CA GLU A 56 68.01 -25.10 5.73
C GLU A 56 66.84 -24.89 6.70
N GLU A 57 67.09 -24.24 7.84
CA GLU A 57 66.06 -23.90 8.82
C GLU A 57 65.02 -22.93 8.24
N GLU A 58 65.45 -21.89 7.53
CA GLU A 58 64.54 -20.93 6.88
C GLU A 58 63.77 -21.57 5.71
N ASN A 59 64.40 -22.42 4.91
CA ASN A 59 63.74 -23.15 3.84
C ASN A 59 62.68 -24.12 4.38
N ALA A 60 62.97 -24.81 5.49
CA ALA A 60 62.00 -25.68 6.15
C ALA A 60 60.76 -24.88 6.62
N LYS A 61 60.97 -23.70 7.23
CA LYS A 61 59.87 -22.79 7.60
C LYS A 61 59.08 -22.34 6.37
N TRP A 62 59.76 -22.02 5.27
CA TRP A 62 59.12 -21.59 4.03
C TRP A 62 58.25 -22.69 3.43
N ILE A 63 58.74 -23.93 3.38
CA ILE A 63 57.97 -25.10 2.90
C ILE A 63 56.74 -25.36 3.78
N GLU A 64 56.88 -25.24 5.10
CA GLU A 64 55.74 -25.42 6.01
C GLU A 64 54.69 -24.33 5.84
N ALA A 65 55.12 -23.07 5.70
CA ALA A 65 54.25 -21.95 5.38
C ALA A 65 53.54 -22.14 4.02
N GLU A 66 54.24 -22.64 3.00
CA GLU A 66 53.68 -22.92 1.69
C GLU A 66 52.59 -24.01 1.77
N LYS A 67 52.80 -25.08 2.53
CA LYS A 67 51.79 -26.13 2.75
C LYS A 67 50.52 -25.56 3.40
N ILE A 68 50.68 -24.71 4.41
CA ILE A 68 49.56 -24.03 5.08
C ILE A 68 48.83 -23.12 4.10
N ALA A 69 49.56 -22.33 3.32
CA ALA A 69 49.00 -21.42 2.32
C ALA A 69 48.20 -22.18 1.24
N ILE A 70 48.73 -23.30 0.73
CA ILE A 70 48.04 -24.16 -0.22
C ILE A 70 46.76 -24.74 0.38
N ALA A 71 46.80 -25.20 1.64
CA ALA A 71 45.62 -25.74 2.31
C ALA A 71 44.54 -24.68 2.52
N GLN A 72 44.92 -23.47 2.94
CA GLN A 72 44.01 -22.33 3.08
C GLN A 72 43.41 -21.93 1.73
N TRP A 73 44.23 -21.86 0.68
CA TRP A 73 43.77 -21.55 -0.66
C TRP A 73 42.75 -22.55 -1.17
N LYS A 74 42.96 -23.86 -0.95
CA LYS A 74 41.98 -24.90 -1.31
C LYS A 74 40.65 -24.73 -0.59
N ARG A 75 40.66 -24.45 0.73
CA ARG A 75 39.43 -24.19 1.49
C ARG A 75 38.67 -22.98 0.96
N LEU A 76 39.37 -21.90 0.64
CA LEU A 76 38.77 -20.70 0.05
C LEU A 76 38.14 -20.99 -1.32
N GLN A 77 38.74 -21.86 -2.13
CA GLN A 77 38.13 -22.28 -3.40
C GLN A 77 36.84 -23.07 -3.20
N GLU A 78 36.81 -24.00 -2.26
CA GLU A 78 35.60 -24.77 -1.93
C GLU A 78 34.47 -23.87 -1.41
N GLU A 79 34.78 -22.93 -0.50
CA GLU A 79 33.81 -21.95 -0.01
C GLU A 79 33.27 -21.06 -1.14
N LYS A 80 34.15 -20.61 -2.04
CA LYS A 80 33.75 -19.83 -3.21
C LYS A 80 32.83 -20.63 -4.14
N GLN A 81 33.12 -21.90 -4.38
CA GLN A 81 32.26 -22.78 -5.18
C GLN A 81 30.89 -22.99 -4.52
N ARG A 82 30.84 -23.21 -3.21
CA ARG A 82 29.58 -23.32 -2.46
C ARG A 82 28.77 -22.04 -2.51
N ALA A 83 29.41 -20.89 -2.38
CA ALA A 83 28.73 -19.59 -2.48
C ALA A 83 28.13 -19.36 -3.89
N ILE A 84 28.85 -19.78 -4.94
CA ILE A 84 28.33 -19.75 -6.32
C ILE A 84 27.14 -20.68 -6.48
N GLN A 85 27.19 -21.90 -5.94
CA GLN A 85 26.08 -22.85 -5.98
C GLN A 85 24.85 -22.32 -5.26
N ILE A 86 25.00 -21.82 -4.02
CA ILE A 86 23.90 -21.23 -3.26
C ILE A 86 23.27 -20.05 -4.02
N ARG A 87 24.09 -19.18 -4.62
CA ARG A 87 23.59 -18.07 -5.45
C ARG A 87 22.81 -18.59 -6.66
N ALA A 88 23.31 -19.59 -7.36
CA ALA A 88 22.64 -20.18 -8.51
C ALA A 88 21.30 -20.84 -8.13
N GLU A 89 21.23 -21.54 -6.99
CA GLU A 89 19.99 -22.10 -6.45
C GLU A 89 18.97 -21.01 -6.08
N GLN A 90 19.43 -19.93 -5.44
CA GLN A 90 18.58 -18.77 -5.12
C GLN A 90 18.04 -18.09 -6.38
N GLU A 91 18.90 -17.88 -7.38
CA GLU A 91 18.49 -17.32 -8.67
C GLU A 91 17.49 -18.23 -9.40
N ALA A 92 17.69 -19.55 -9.38
CA ALA A 92 16.77 -20.52 -9.96
C ALA A 92 15.42 -20.51 -9.24
N LYS A 93 15.43 -20.43 -7.89
CA LYS A 93 14.21 -20.31 -7.09
C LYS A 93 13.43 -19.03 -7.42
N MET A 94 14.10 -17.89 -7.48
CA MET A 94 13.46 -16.62 -7.84
C MET A 94 12.88 -16.65 -9.26
N ARG A 95 13.58 -17.25 -10.23
CA ARG A 95 13.07 -17.40 -11.60
C ARG A 95 11.81 -18.26 -11.63
N LEU A 96 11.79 -19.39 -10.93
CA LEU A 96 10.64 -20.28 -10.88
C LEU A 96 9.43 -19.62 -10.20
N GLU A 97 9.65 -18.90 -9.10
CA GLU A 97 8.59 -18.10 -8.44
C GLU A 97 8.03 -17.02 -9.38
N TRP A 98 8.90 -16.32 -10.11
CA TRP A 98 8.48 -15.32 -11.08
C TRP A 98 7.69 -15.92 -12.25
N GLU A 99 8.12 -17.06 -12.80
CA GLU A 99 7.40 -17.76 -13.87
C GLU A 99 5.99 -18.21 -13.41
N LEU A 100 5.87 -18.76 -12.20
CA LEU A 100 4.58 -19.12 -11.61
C LEU A 100 3.68 -17.89 -11.42
N GLU A 101 4.24 -16.75 -10.99
CA GLU A 101 3.48 -15.51 -10.85
C GLU A 101 3.00 -14.98 -12.22
N GLN A 102 3.84 -15.05 -13.25
CA GLN A 102 3.46 -14.68 -14.62
C GLN A 102 2.34 -15.57 -15.15
N GLU A 103 2.40 -16.88 -14.91
CA GLU A 103 1.34 -17.80 -15.30
C GLU A 103 0.02 -17.48 -14.58
N ARG A 104 0.07 -17.16 -13.28
CA ARG A 104 -1.11 -16.71 -12.52
C ARG A 104 -1.70 -15.41 -13.07
N LYS A 105 -0.86 -14.43 -13.41
CA LYS A 105 -1.30 -13.17 -14.02
C LYS A 105 -1.96 -13.43 -15.37
N LYS A 106 -1.34 -14.24 -16.23
CA LYS A 106 -1.93 -14.64 -17.53
C LYS A 106 -3.28 -15.32 -17.37
N LYS A 107 -3.41 -16.29 -16.45
CA LYS A 107 -4.69 -16.97 -16.17
C LYS A 107 -5.76 -15.98 -15.70
N GLU A 108 -5.42 -15.03 -14.84
CA GLU A 108 -6.38 -14.03 -14.36
C GLU A 108 -6.77 -13.04 -15.46
N GLU A 109 -5.81 -12.58 -16.27
CA GLU A 109 -6.08 -11.74 -17.44
C GLU A 109 -6.97 -12.46 -18.46
N GLU A 110 -6.74 -13.75 -18.72
CA GLU A 110 -7.60 -14.58 -19.58
C GLU A 110 -9.01 -14.72 -19.01
N ARG A 111 -9.16 -14.90 -17.69
CA ARG A 111 -10.48 -14.95 -17.03
C ARG A 111 -11.22 -13.63 -17.14
N ILE A 112 -10.54 -12.51 -16.92
CA ILE A 112 -11.12 -11.17 -17.07
C ILE A 112 -11.55 -10.95 -18.52
N LYS A 113 -10.69 -11.28 -19.48
CA LYS A 113 -11.00 -11.14 -20.92
C LYS A 113 -12.18 -12.03 -21.34
N ALA A 114 -12.23 -13.27 -20.87
CA ALA A 114 -13.36 -14.17 -21.15
C ALA A 114 -14.67 -13.64 -20.56
N ALA A 115 -14.63 -13.10 -19.33
CA ALA A 115 -15.79 -12.45 -18.73
C ALA A 115 -16.23 -11.20 -19.52
N GLU A 116 -15.29 -10.36 -19.97
CA GLU A 116 -15.58 -9.21 -20.82
C GLU A 116 -16.19 -9.61 -22.18
N GLU A 117 -15.66 -10.66 -22.82
CA GLU A 117 -16.21 -11.18 -24.08
C GLU A 117 -17.61 -11.76 -23.90
N GLU A 118 -17.87 -12.48 -22.81
CA GLU A 118 -19.20 -12.98 -22.46
C GLU A 118 -20.19 -11.82 -22.24
N GLN A 119 -19.77 -10.77 -21.51
CA GLN A 119 -20.57 -9.57 -21.30
C GLN A 119 -20.86 -8.85 -22.62
N LYS A 120 -19.85 -8.71 -23.51
CA LYS A 120 -20.04 -8.15 -24.86
C LYS A 120 -21.03 -8.98 -25.68
N ARG A 121 -20.96 -10.31 -25.61
CA ARG A 121 -21.90 -11.19 -26.31
C ARG A 121 -23.33 -11.02 -25.78
N LYS A 122 -23.51 -11.02 -24.45
CA LYS A 122 -24.81 -10.77 -23.81
C LYS A 122 -25.36 -9.40 -24.20
N HIS A 123 -24.53 -8.37 -24.16
CA HIS A 123 -24.90 -7.02 -24.58
C HIS A 123 -25.31 -6.95 -26.06
N LYS A 124 -24.60 -7.65 -26.95
CA LYS A 124 -24.97 -7.73 -28.36
C LYS A 124 -26.33 -8.41 -28.55
N MET A 125 -26.56 -9.56 -27.91
CA MET A 125 -27.85 -10.25 -27.97
C MET A 125 -28.99 -9.38 -27.43
N PHE A 126 -28.74 -8.62 -26.36
CA PHE A 126 -29.67 -7.66 -25.80
C PHE A 126 -29.99 -6.53 -26.80
N MET A 127 -28.98 -5.94 -27.43
CA MET A 127 -29.17 -4.89 -28.45
C MET A 127 -29.94 -5.41 -29.68
N ASP A 128 -29.62 -6.60 -30.16
CA ASP A 128 -30.34 -7.23 -31.28
C ASP A 128 -31.82 -7.46 -30.92
N HIS A 129 -32.10 -7.88 -29.68
CA HIS A 129 -33.47 -8.05 -29.19
C HIS A 129 -34.20 -6.69 -29.03
N LEU A 130 -33.50 -5.67 -28.55
CA LEU A 130 -34.01 -4.30 -28.46
C LEU A 130 -34.42 -3.75 -29.83
N ASP A 131 -33.59 -3.94 -30.85
CA ASP A 131 -33.87 -3.44 -32.21
C ASP A 131 -35.07 -4.17 -32.83
N LYS A 132 -35.24 -5.47 -32.58
CA LYS A 132 -36.45 -6.22 -32.97
C LYS A 132 -37.72 -5.72 -32.28
N PHE A 133 -37.63 -5.35 -31.00
CA PHE A 133 -38.76 -4.78 -30.27
C PHE A 133 -39.15 -3.40 -30.79
N LEU A 134 -38.16 -2.55 -31.10
CA LEU A 134 -38.41 -1.20 -31.60
C LEU A 134 -38.91 -1.15 -33.05
N SER A 135 -38.53 -2.12 -33.88
CA SER A 135 -39.02 -2.27 -35.26
C SER A 135 -40.46 -2.78 -35.35
N GLY A 136 -41.05 -3.23 -34.23
CA GLY A 136 -42.44 -3.67 -34.17
C GLY A 136 -42.66 -5.15 -34.50
N ASP A 137 -41.60 -5.91 -34.73
CA ASP A 137 -41.65 -7.34 -35.05
C ASP A 137 -41.89 -8.23 -33.81
N SER A 138 -41.72 -7.69 -32.60
CA SER A 138 -42.03 -8.36 -31.33
C SER A 138 -43.05 -7.54 -30.52
N VAL A 139 -44.12 -8.20 -30.06
CA VAL A 139 -45.19 -7.59 -29.24
C VAL A 139 -44.79 -7.50 -27.76
N GLU A 140 -43.87 -8.37 -27.30
CA GLU A 140 -43.44 -8.42 -25.91
C GLU A 140 -42.09 -7.71 -25.70
N PRO A 141 -41.98 -6.80 -24.71
CA PRO A 141 -40.72 -6.18 -24.36
C PRO A 141 -39.77 -7.21 -23.73
N PRO A 142 -38.46 -7.19 -24.07
CA PRO A 142 -37.47 -8.01 -23.39
C PRO A 142 -37.60 -7.93 -21.86
N PRO A 143 -37.49 -9.04 -21.12
CA PRO A 143 -37.67 -9.06 -19.65
C PRO A 143 -36.66 -8.17 -18.91
N GLU A 144 -35.53 -7.88 -19.57
CA GLU A 144 -34.43 -7.03 -19.13
C GLU A 144 -34.76 -5.53 -19.24
N LEU A 145 -35.75 -5.15 -20.06
CA LEU A 145 -36.19 -3.76 -20.17
C LEU A 145 -37.01 -3.37 -18.95
N LYS A 146 -36.60 -2.25 -18.35
CA LYS A 146 -37.26 -1.62 -17.21
C LYS A 146 -37.37 -0.12 -17.46
N VAL A 147 -38.24 0.51 -16.70
CA VAL A 147 -38.41 1.97 -16.74
C VAL A 147 -37.29 2.73 -16.01
N VAL A 148 -36.51 2.03 -15.18
CA VAL A 148 -35.38 2.61 -14.42
C VAL A 148 -34.06 2.34 -15.12
N LEU A 149 -33.32 3.41 -15.41
CA LEU A 149 -31.94 3.40 -15.85
C LEU A 149 -31.00 3.67 -14.68
N LEU A 150 -29.92 2.90 -14.61
CA LEU A 150 -28.79 3.11 -13.71
C LEU A 150 -27.58 3.56 -14.54
N ALA A 151 -27.05 4.74 -14.22
CA ALA A 151 -25.75 5.21 -14.66
C ALA A 151 -24.73 4.93 -13.55
N THR A 152 -23.85 3.95 -13.76
CA THR A 152 -22.86 3.54 -12.75
C THR A 152 -21.75 4.57 -12.61
N ASN A 153 -21.44 4.97 -11.37
CA ASN A 153 -20.38 5.94 -11.04
C ASN A 153 -20.46 7.23 -11.88
N PHE A 154 -21.67 7.71 -12.17
CA PHE A 154 -21.86 8.87 -13.04
C PHE A 154 -21.42 10.16 -12.33
N TYR A 155 -21.90 10.36 -11.11
CA TYR A 155 -21.47 11.49 -10.29
C TYR A 155 -20.13 11.16 -9.59
N THR A 156 -19.11 11.98 -9.84
CA THR A 156 -17.84 11.90 -9.10
C THR A 156 -17.57 13.19 -8.36
N HIS A 157 -17.14 13.03 -7.12
CA HIS A 157 -16.67 14.12 -6.29
C HIS A 157 -15.46 13.63 -5.49
N PHE A 158 -14.50 14.51 -5.22
CA PHE A 158 -13.32 14.19 -4.41
C PHE A 158 -13.71 13.77 -2.97
N GLY A 159 -14.76 14.35 -2.41
CA GLY A 159 -15.33 13.93 -1.12
C GLY A 159 -15.93 12.50 -1.11
N LEU A 160 -16.33 11.99 -2.28
CA LEU A 160 -16.75 10.58 -2.47
C LEU A 160 -15.56 9.68 -2.79
N SER A 161 -14.54 10.25 -3.45
CA SER A 161 -13.12 9.90 -3.53
C SER A 161 -12.59 8.75 -2.69
N ASN A 162 -12.72 8.99 -1.40
CA ASN A 162 -11.66 8.74 -0.44
C ASN A 162 -12.01 7.53 0.43
N ALA A 163 -12.23 6.38 -0.22
CA ALA A 163 -12.43 5.10 0.46
C ALA A 163 -11.09 4.45 0.88
N ASP A 164 -10.00 4.73 0.16
CA ASP A 164 -8.67 4.12 0.38
C ASP A 164 -7.65 5.16 0.87
N VAL A 165 -8.00 5.95 1.90
CA VAL A 165 -7.03 6.87 2.51
C VAL A 165 -6.18 6.08 3.49
N SER A 166 -4.90 5.89 3.15
CA SER A 166 -3.89 5.38 4.09
C SER A 166 -3.90 6.23 5.36
N GLU A 167 -3.58 5.64 6.52
CA GLU A 167 -3.57 6.28 7.85
C GLU A 167 -2.76 7.59 7.97
N TYR A 168 -2.02 8.00 6.93
CA TYR A 168 -1.15 9.17 6.87
C TYR A 168 -1.76 10.42 6.22
N ASP A 169 -3.01 10.37 5.77
CA ASP A 169 -3.60 11.44 4.95
C ASP A 169 -4.92 11.95 5.55
N THR A 170 -4.86 12.26 6.85
CA THR A 170 -5.98 12.79 7.65
C THR A 170 -6.37 14.22 7.27
N ASP A 171 -5.49 14.95 6.59
CA ASP A 171 -5.63 16.39 6.38
C ASP A 171 -6.46 16.70 5.12
N ILE A 172 -6.44 15.84 4.08
CA ILE A 172 -7.28 16.00 2.87
C ILE A 172 -8.78 15.88 3.18
N MET A 173 -9.14 15.18 4.26
CA MET A 173 -10.54 14.98 4.64
C MET A 173 -11.16 16.16 5.40
N LEU A 174 -10.34 17.12 5.87
CA LEU A 174 -10.78 18.32 6.58
C LEU A 174 -11.01 19.53 5.66
N GLU A 175 -10.60 19.46 4.39
CA GLU A 175 -10.66 20.59 3.46
C GLU A 175 -12.02 20.78 2.79
N TYR A 176 -12.91 19.78 2.82
CA TYR A 176 -14.22 19.86 2.14
C TYR A 176 -15.38 19.90 3.12
N GLU A 177 -16.07 21.04 3.13
CA GLU A 177 -17.36 21.14 3.80
C GLU A 177 -18.42 20.39 2.98
N ASP A 178 -19.28 19.62 3.64
CA ASP A 178 -20.45 18.98 3.00
C ASP A 178 -21.32 19.96 2.19
N SER A 179 -21.20 21.26 2.50
CA SER A 179 -21.86 22.37 1.79
C SER A 179 -21.36 22.55 0.35
N GLU A 180 -20.06 22.38 0.09
CA GLU A 180 -19.46 22.51 -1.24
C GLU A 180 -19.77 21.31 -2.12
N THR A 181 -19.65 20.10 -1.56
CA THR A 181 -20.06 18.86 -2.23
C THR A 181 -21.51 18.96 -2.71
N TYR A 182 -22.40 19.54 -1.89
CA TYR A 182 -23.78 19.74 -2.28
C TYR A 182 -23.96 20.81 -3.38
N LYS A 183 -23.14 21.86 -3.42
CA LYS A 183 -23.19 22.86 -4.51
C LYS A 183 -22.85 22.22 -5.86
N GLU A 184 -21.76 21.48 -5.92
CA GLU A 184 -21.35 20.75 -7.12
C GLU A 184 -22.39 19.71 -7.54
N TYR A 185 -22.99 19.01 -6.56
CA TYR A 185 -24.12 18.11 -6.82
C TYR A 185 -25.31 18.84 -7.47
N LYS A 186 -25.65 20.06 -7.04
CA LYS A 186 -26.75 20.83 -7.64
C LYS A 186 -26.48 21.17 -9.11
N GLU A 187 -25.26 21.58 -9.42
CA GLU A 187 -24.85 21.89 -10.80
C GLU A 187 -24.95 20.65 -11.69
N PHE A 188 -24.38 19.53 -11.22
CA PHE A 188 -24.52 18.23 -11.87
C PHE A 188 -25.99 17.82 -12.07
N PHE A 189 -26.82 18.00 -11.04
CA PHE A 189 -28.23 17.64 -11.08
C PHE A 189 -28.96 18.38 -12.20
N TYR A 190 -28.79 19.70 -12.32
CA TYR A 190 -29.49 20.47 -13.35
C TYR A 190 -28.99 20.18 -14.76
N ASP A 191 -27.68 20.02 -14.92
CA ASP A 191 -27.07 19.68 -16.19
C ASP A 191 -27.58 18.32 -16.70
N VAL A 192 -27.46 17.29 -15.86
CA VAL A 192 -27.91 15.93 -16.18
C VAL A 192 -29.42 15.83 -16.34
N LEU A 193 -30.19 16.41 -15.43
CA LEU A 193 -31.65 16.33 -15.50
C LEU A 193 -32.17 16.87 -16.84
N SER A 194 -31.62 18.01 -17.30
CA SER A 194 -32.01 18.63 -18.56
C SER A 194 -31.74 17.75 -19.79
N GLU A 195 -30.69 16.92 -19.76
CA GLU A 195 -30.41 15.97 -20.83
C GLU A 195 -31.37 14.78 -20.84
N PHE A 196 -31.74 14.26 -19.66
CA PHE A 196 -32.67 13.12 -19.56
C PHE A 196 -34.13 13.53 -19.85
N GLU A 197 -34.54 14.76 -19.50
CA GLU A 197 -35.90 15.27 -19.76
C GLU A 197 -36.24 15.37 -21.26
N LYS A 198 -35.22 15.49 -22.15
CA LYS A 198 -35.43 15.52 -23.61
C LYS A 198 -36.09 14.25 -24.16
N PHE A 199 -35.92 13.11 -23.49
CA PHE A 199 -36.42 11.81 -23.96
C PHE A 199 -37.80 11.47 -23.41
N GLY A 200 -38.25 12.13 -22.34
CA GLY A 200 -39.57 11.92 -21.76
C GLY A 200 -39.69 12.38 -20.32
N ARG A 201 -40.90 12.18 -19.76
CA ARG A 201 -41.22 12.56 -18.38
C ARG A 201 -40.51 11.65 -17.38
N ILE A 202 -39.71 12.25 -16.50
CA ILE A 202 -39.04 11.57 -15.39
C ILE A 202 -40.00 11.48 -14.20
N VAL A 203 -40.05 10.31 -13.55
CA VAL A 203 -40.83 10.05 -12.33
C VAL A 203 -39.92 10.17 -11.11
N GLN A 204 -38.72 9.57 -11.17
CA GLN A 204 -37.74 9.63 -10.11
C GLN A 204 -36.33 9.89 -10.65
N PHE A 205 -35.59 10.72 -9.92
CA PHE A 205 -34.18 10.96 -10.15
C PHE A 205 -33.46 10.86 -8.81
N LYS A 206 -32.50 9.94 -8.68
CA LYS A 206 -31.77 9.68 -7.43
C LYS A 206 -30.28 9.53 -7.70
N VAL A 207 -29.46 10.28 -6.99
CA VAL A 207 -28.00 10.19 -7.09
C VAL A 207 -27.44 9.72 -5.76
N CYS A 208 -26.55 8.75 -5.79
CA CYS A 208 -25.99 8.13 -4.59
C CYS A 208 -24.74 8.85 -4.08
N ASN A 209 -24.81 9.23 -2.81
CA ASN A 209 -23.75 9.70 -1.95
C ASN A 209 -23.18 8.57 -1.06
N ASN A 210 -23.04 7.36 -1.61
CA ASN A 210 -22.39 6.25 -0.92
C ASN A 210 -20.88 6.36 -1.07
N TYR A 211 -20.13 5.90 -0.07
CA TYR A 211 -18.67 5.80 -0.12
C TYR A 211 -18.19 4.49 -0.76
N GLU A 212 -19.02 3.46 -0.66
CA GLU A 212 -18.69 2.12 -1.11
C GLU A 212 -18.57 2.02 -2.64
N LYS A 213 -17.53 1.32 -3.13
CA LYS A 213 -17.11 1.35 -4.54
C LYS A 213 -18.23 0.95 -5.52
N HIS A 214 -19.13 0.07 -5.11
CA HIS A 214 -20.21 -0.44 -5.96
C HIS A 214 -21.48 0.45 -5.99
N LEU A 215 -21.65 1.39 -5.04
CA LEU A 215 -22.81 2.30 -4.98
C LEU A 215 -22.45 3.77 -5.19
N ARG A 216 -21.19 4.12 -5.02
CA ARG A 216 -20.70 5.49 -5.09
C ARG A 216 -21.01 6.11 -6.44
N GLY A 217 -21.63 7.30 -6.41
CA GLY A 217 -21.87 8.08 -7.62
C GLY A 217 -22.91 7.49 -8.57
N ASN A 218 -23.57 6.39 -8.20
CA ASN A 218 -24.60 5.79 -9.03
C ASN A 218 -25.81 6.72 -9.13
N THR A 219 -26.22 7.01 -10.37
CA THR A 219 -27.39 7.84 -10.68
C THR A 219 -28.48 6.97 -11.26
N TYR A 220 -29.65 7.01 -10.66
CA TYR A 220 -30.82 6.29 -11.10
C TYR A 220 -31.86 7.26 -11.65
N VAL A 221 -32.42 6.93 -12.81
CA VAL A 221 -33.42 7.72 -13.51
C VAL A 221 -34.59 6.80 -13.89
N GLU A 222 -35.76 7.07 -13.34
CA GLU A 222 -37.00 6.36 -13.65
C GLU A 222 -37.85 7.20 -14.59
N PHE A 223 -38.19 6.66 -15.76
CA PHE A 223 -39.09 7.28 -16.72
C PHE A 223 -40.54 6.83 -16.50
N ALA A 224 -41.50 7.67 -16.90
CA ALA A 224 -42.92 7.32 -16.84
C ALA A 224 -43.29 6.22 -17.85
N GLU A 225 -42.59 6.17 -18.98
CA GLU A 225 -42.85 5.23 -20.06
C GLU A 225 -41.58 4.44 -20.41
N LEU A 226 -41.76 3.16 -20.74
CA LEU A 226 -40.67 2.27 -21.13
C LEU A 226 -39.99 2.74 -22.43
N ARG A 227 -40.76 3.25 -23.40
CA ARG A 227 -40.24 3.73 -24.68
C ARG A 227 -39.27 4.90 -24.51
N CYS A 228 -39.58 5.82 -23.60
CA CYS A 228 -38.69 6.93 -23.23
C CYS A 228 -37.39 6.44 -22.60
N ALA A 229 -37.45 5.46 -21.69
CA ALA A 229 -36.25 4.88 -21.07
C ALA A 229 -35.34 4.22 -22.13
N VAL A 230 -35.92 3.49 -23.08
CA VAL A 230 -35.17 2.86 -24.17
C VAL A 230 -34.54 3.91 -25.11
N ALA A 231 -35.28 4.96 -25.46
CA ALA A 231 -34.76 6.05 -26.28
C ALA A 231 -33.58 6.78 -25.60
N ALA A 232 -33.73 7.08 -24.31
CA ALA A 232 -32.66 7.68 -23.51
C ALA A 232 -31.44 6.75 -23.42
N TYR A 233 -31.66 5.46 -23.21
CA TYR A 233 -30.59 4.46 -23.20
C TYR A 233 -29.82 4.46 -24.52
N ARG A 234 -30.48 4.35 -25.68
CA ARG A 234 -29.79 4.33 -26.99
C ARG A 234 -29.01 5.61 -27.27
N ALA A 235 -29.55 6.75 -26.87
CA ALA A 235 -28.94 8.04 -27.17
C ALA A 235 -27.80 8.39 -26.20
N LEU A 236 -27.93 8.06 -24.93
CA LEU A 236 -27.01 8.49 -23.87
C LEU A 236 -25.99 7.41 -23.49
N HIS A 237 -26.28 6.13 -23.71
CA HIS A 237 -25.32 5.06 -23.49
C HIS A 237 -24.11 5.31 -24.40
N THR A 238 -22.90 5.22 -23.85
CA THR A 238 -21.62 5.54 -24.53
C THR A 238 -21.34 7.02 -24.85
N ARG A 239 -22.19 7.97 -24.46
CA ARG A 239 -21.83 9.40 -24.53
C ARG A 239 -20.77 9.75 -23.49
N TRP A 240 -20.06 10.85 -23.72
CA TRP A 240 -19.03 11.36 -22.81
C TRP A 240 -19.57 12.50 -21.96
N TYR A 241 -19.24 12.49 -20.66
CA TYR A 241 -19.55 13.54 -19.71
C TYR A 241 -18.39 13.69 -18.72
N GLY A 242 -17.86 14.91 -18.56
CA GLY A 242 -16.77 15.18 -17.60
C GLY A 242 -15.54 14.26 -17.77
N GLY A 243 -15.16 13.95 -19.01
CA GLY A 243 -14.00 13.10 -19.32
C GLY A 243 -14.22 11.60 -19.11
N ARG A 244 -15.45 11.15 -18.85
CA ARG A 244 -15.78 9.73 -18.66
C ARG A 244 -16.95 9.32 -19.55
N GLN A 245 -16.94 8.06 -19.97
CA GLN A 245 -17.99 7.49 -20.81
C GLN A 245 -19.15 6.99 -19.92
N LEU A 246 -20.36 7.36 -20.29
CA LEU A 246 -21.60 6.94 -19.64
C LEU A 246 -21.88 5.45 -19.88
N SER A 247 -21.93 4.68 -18.79
CA SER A 247 -22.40 3.30 -18.78
C SER A 247 -23.79 3.24 -18.16
N LEU A 248 -24.80 3.16 -19.03
CA LEU A 248 -26.19 2.97 -18.62
C LEU A 248 -26.55 1.47 -18.58
N GLN A 249 -27.39 1.08 -17.63
CA GLN A 249 -27.95 -0.25 -17.48
C GLN A 249 -29.42 -0.17 -17.04
N PHE A 250 -30.25 -1.13 -17.43
CA PHE A 250 -31.61 -1.22 -16.91
C PHE A 250 -31.60 -1.87 -15.52
N CYS A 251 -32.28 -1.25 -14.55
CA CYS A 251 -32.33 -1.72 -13.18
C CYS A 251 -33.77 -2.05 -12.77
N ASN A 252 -33.95 -3.09 -11.96
CA ASN A 252 -35.24 -3.40 -11.37
C ASN A 252 -35.28 -2.91 -9.91
N ILE A 253 -36.00 -1.82 -9.67
CA ILE A 253 -36.28 -1.32 -8.32
C ILE A 253 -37.77 -1.53 -8.07
N THR A 254 -38.09 -2.51 -7.22
CA THR A 254 -39.48 -2.85 -6.87
C THR A 254 -40.12 -1.79 -5.97
N SER A 255 -39.36 -1.25 -5.03
CA SER A 255 -39.76 -0.11 -4.21
C SER A 255 -38.56 0.71 -3.76
N TRP A 256 -38.62 2.00 -4.01
CA TRP A 256 -37.63 2.97 -3.56
C TRP A 256 -37.54 3.09 -2.03
N SER A 257 -38.64 2.84 -1.32
CA SER A 257 -38.65 2.84 0.15
C SER A 257 -37.73 1.79 0.74
N ASN A 258 -37.57 0.65 0.03
CA ASN A 258 -36.78 -0.48 0.50
C ASN A 258 -35.31 -0.38 0.07
N ALA A 259 -35.05 0.32 -1.05
CA ALA A 259 -33.70 0.53 -1.56
C ALA A 259 -32.96 1.66 -0.83
N ILE A 260 -33.67 2.71 -0.42
CA ILE A 260 -33.09 3.89 0.22
C ILE A 260 -32.90 3.64 1.72
N CYS A 261 -31.73 4.03 2.23
CA CYS A 261 -31.44 3.99 3.65
C CYS A 261 -32.32 4.99 4.42
N GLY A 262 -33.34 4.51 5.13
CA GLY A 262 -34.25 5.35 5.91
C GLY A 262 -33.58 6.14 7.06
N LEU A 263 -32.40 5.70 7.52
CA LEU A 263 -31.63 6.37 8.58
C LEU A 263 -30.63 7.40 8.05
N GLN A 264 -30.31 7.37 6.75
CA GLN A 264 -29.35 8.31 6.15
C GLN A 264 -29.90 9.73 6.13
N LEU A 265 -31.21 9.90 5.92
CA LEU A 265 -31.83 11.23 5.88
C LEU A 265 -31.66 12.00 7.21
N ARG A 266 -31.44 11.28 8.31
CA ARG A 266 -31.15 11.84 9.64
C ARG A 266 -29.66 11.95 9.94
N ARG A 267 -28.78 11.67 8.96
CA ARG A 267 -27.31 11.59 9.10
C ARG A 267 -26.86 10.69 10.26
N ARG A 268 -27.63 9.64 10.54
CA ARG A 268 -27.40 8.70 11.64
C ARG A 268 -27.47 7.26 11.16
N CYS A 269 -26.91 6.98 9.98
CA CYS A 269 -26.76 5.59 9.55
C CYS A 269 -25.68 4.93 10.42
N PRO A 270 -26.00 3.89 11.21
CA PRO A 270 -25.01 3.22 12.06
C PRO A 270 -23.92 2.50 11.24
N LYS A 271 -24.20 2.18 9.96
CA LYS A 271 -23.25 1.55 9.04
C LYS A 271 -22.26 2.55 8.41
N GLY A 272 -22.47 3.85 8.57
CA GLY A 272 -21.57 4.89 8.07
C GLY A 272 -21.22 4.71 6.59
N ARG A 273 -19.92 4.52 6.31
CA ARG A 273 -19.35 4.40 4.95
C ARG A 273 -19.62 3.05 4.27
N ALA A 274 -19.73 1.97 5.05
CA ALA A 274 -19.93 0.60 4.57
C ALA A 274 -21.43 0.23 4.44
N CYS A 275 -22.29 1.22 4.20
CA CYS A 275 -23.72 0.97 4.06
C CYS A 275 -24.06 0.47 2.65
N ASN A 276 -24.71 -0.69 2.57
CA ASN A 276 -25.19 -1.30 1.32
C ASN A 276 -26.57 -0.78 0.86
N PHE A 277 -27.19 0.12 1.62
CA PHE A 277 -28.43 0.79 1.20
C PHE A 277 -28.11 2.12 0.51
N LEU A 278 -28.99 2.56 -0.39
CA LEU A 278 -28.76 3.79 -1.15
C LEU A 278 -28.80 5.01 -0.21
N HIS A 279 -27.66 5.69 -0.09
CA HIS A 279 -27.56 7.00 0.52
C HIS A 279 -27.74 8.02 -0.58
N VAL A 280 -28.92 8.62 -0.69
CA VAL A 280 -29.21 9.54 -1.81
C VAL A 280 -28.97 11.00 -1.43
N PHE A 281 -28.46 11.78 -2.39
CA PHE A 281 -28.44 13.23 -2.26
C PHE A 281 -29.88 13.78 -2.22
N ARG A 282 -30.05 14.90 -1.53
CA ARG A 282 -31.32 15.61 -1.52
C ARG A 282 -31.46 16.37 -2.83
N ASN A 283 -32.50 16.05 -3.61
CA ASN A 283 -32.75 16.79 -4.84
C ASN A 283 -33.03 18.29 -4.57
N PRO A 284 -32.52 19.20 -5.42
CA PRO A 284 -32.86 20.61 -5.37
C PRO A 284 -34.38 20.80 -5.41
N ASN A 285 -34.89 21.77 -4.63
CA ASN A 285 -36.31 22.10 -4.54
C ASN A 285 -37.23 20.91 -4.19
N ASN A 286 -36.68 19.82 -3.61
CA ASN A 286 -37.39 18.57 -3.36
C ASN A 286 -38.05 17.95 -4.61
N LEU A 287 -37.51 18.24 -5.81
CA LEU A 287 -37.99 17.63 -7.05
C LEU A 287 -37.85 16.11 -6.97
N TYR A 288 -38.88 15.38 -7.39
CA TYR A 288 -38.90 13.92 -7.42
C TYR A 288 -38.71 13.23 -6.04
N ASN A 289 -39.00 13.93 -4.92
CA ASN A 289 -38.90 13.40 -3.55
C ASN A 289 -40.26 13.03 -2.91
N HIS A 290 -41.33 12.87 -3.70
CA HIS A 290 -42.72 12.76 -3.22
C HIS A 290 -43.04 11.60 -2.24
N ASN A 291 -42.13 10.66 -1.99
CA ASN A 291 -42.34 9.50 -1.13
C ASN A 291 -41.39 9.39 0.07
N GLN A 292 -40.55 10.40 0.32
CA GLN A 292 -39.80 10.46 1.56
C GLN A 292 -40.66 11.24 2.56
N ASN A 293 -41.11 10.58 3.64
CA ASN A 293 -41.76 11.19 4.80
C ASN A 293 -40.82 12.22 5.47
N TYR A 294 -40.58 13.31 4.77
CA TYR A 294 -39.73 14.42 5.16
C TYR A 294 -40.61 15.63 5.27
N ASP A 295 -41.03 15.90 6.49
CA ASP A 295 -41.66 17.14 6.89
C ASP A 295 -40.55 18.13 7.28
N PRO A 296 -40.25 19.14 6.46
CA PRO A 296 -39.24 20.17 6.77
C PRO A 296 -39.57 20.99 8.02
N GLU A 297 -40.83 21.02 8.44
CA GLU A 297 -41.30 21.78 9.61
C GLU A 297 -40.86 21.08 10.91
N ARG A 298 -40.86 19.75 10.92
CA ARG A 298 -40.44 18.91 12.05
C ARG A 298 -38.94 19.00 12.36
N GLU A 299 -38.11 19.42 11.41
CA GLU A 299 -36.66 19.61 11.59
C GLU A 299 -36.35 21.00 12.17
N LYS A 300 -37.07 22.05 11.74
CA LYS A 300 -36.99 23.39 12.35
C LYS A 300 -37.42 23.36 13.82
N GLU A 301 -38.47 22.61 14.16
CA GLU A 301 -38.91 22.42 15.56
C GLU A 301 -37.92 21.64 16.44
N ARG A 302 -37.03 20.85 15.85
CA ARG A 302 -36.02 20.07 16.60
C ARG A 302 -34.70 20.80 16.72
N SER A 303 -34.33 21.61 15.72
CA SER A 303 -33.19 22.53 15.80
C SER A 303 -33.40 23.57 16.91
N SER A 304 -34.62 24.12 17.03
CA SER A 304 -34.98 25.03 18.13
C SER A 304 -34.97 24.35 19.50
N ARG A 305 -35.30 23.05 19.58
CA ARG A 305 -35.21 22.25 20.83
C ARG A 305 -33.79 21.75 21.13
N SER A 306 -32.91 21.63 20.13
CA SER A 306 -31.52 21.18 20.29
C SER A 306 -30.57 22.32 20.68
N SER A 307 -30.98 23.58 20.51
CA SER A 307 -30.18 24.76 20.86
C SER A 307 -30.04 25.00 22.38
N VAL A 308 -30.86 24.35 23.22
CA VAL A 308 -30.86 24.59 24.68
C VAL A 308 -30.03 23.55 25.47
N ARG A 309 -29.50 22.50 24.84
CA ARG A 309 -28.52 21.61 25.50
C ARG A 309 -27.11 22.06 25.16
N SER A 310 -26.73 23.17 25.80
CA SER A 310 -25.34 23.58 25.90
C SER A 310 -24.51 22.44 26.47
N TRP A 311 -23.40 22.16 25.79
CA TRP A 311 -22.30 21.35 26.29
C TRP A 311 -21.75 21.99 27.56
N ARG A 312 -22.34 21.66 28.71
CA ARG A 312 -21.86 22.10 30.02
C ARG A 312 -21.21 20.90 30.71
N TRP A 313 -19.88 20.85 30.63
CA TRP A 313 -19.06 20.07 31.54
C TRP A 313 -19.23 20.63 32.97
N SER A 314 -19.95 19.92 33.83
CA SER A 314 -19.84 20.04 35.28
C SER A 314 -20.47 18.81 35.96
N GLU A 315 -19.88 18.43 37.09
CA GLU A 315 -20.13 17.27 37.95
C GLU A 315 -21.60 16.95 38.24
N SER A 316 -21.87 15.65 38.36
CA SER A 316 -23.15 15.03 38.67
C SER A 316 -23.81 15.61 39.93
N PRO A 317 -25.03 16.16 39.85
CA PRO A 317 -25.86 16.39 41.02
C PRO A 317 -26.68 15.13 41.35
N GLU A 318 -26.64 14.72 42.61
CA GLU A 318 -27.42 13.64 43.21
C GLU A 318 -28.91 13.72 42.86
N ARG A 319 -29.51 12.55 42.61
CA ARG A 319 -30.97 12.40 42.40
C ARG A 319 -31.70 12.44 43.75
N GLU A 320 -32.40 13.53 44.00
CA GLU A 320 -33.45 13.60 45.04
C GLU A 320 -34.81 13.13 44.50
N PRO A 321 -35.67 12.46 45.30
CA PRO A 321 -36.88 11.79 44.81
C PRO A 321 -38.05 12.74 44.52
N LEU A 322 -38.88 12.31 43.57
CA LEU A 322 -40.05 12.99 43.01
C LEU A 322 -41.06 13.51 44.07
N LYS A 323 -41.49 14.77 43.93
CA LYS A 323 -42.76 15.27 44.49
C LYS A 323 -43.87 15.24 43.44
N ARG A 324 -44.85 14.40 43.75
CA ARG A 324 -46.14 14.18 43.09
C ARG A 324 -46.96 15.48 43.11
N VAL A 325 -47.44 15.95 41.95
CA VAL A 325 -48.54 16.92 41.88
C VAL A 325 -49.65 16.35 41.01
N SER A 326 -50.84 16.26 41.59
CA SER A 326 -52.04 15.76 40.97
C SER A 326 -52.63 16.78 40.01
N SER A 327 -53.13 16.34 38.86
CA SER A 327 -54.35 16.93 38.32
C SER A 327 -55.20 15.87 37.62
N ARG A 328 -56.49 15.98 37.91
CA ARG A 328 -57.59 15.06 37.64
C ARG A 328 -57.92 15.03 36.14
N ARG A 329 -58.29 13.87 35.62
CA ARG A 329 -59.34 13.75 34.60
C ARG A 329 -60.01 12.38 34.64
N ASP A 330 -61.34 12.46 34.54
CA ASP A 330 -62.36 11.47 34.86
C ASP A 330 -62.39 10.19 34.01
N GLU A 331 -63.00 9.21 34.68
CA GLU A 331 -63.61 7.94 34.27
C GLU A 331 -64.27 7.88 32.87
N SER A 332 -64.10 6.76 32.18
CA SER A 332 -65.12 5.68 32.16
C SER A 332 -64.96 4.75 30.93
N SER A 333 -64.65 3.48 31.17
CA SER A 333 -65.50 2.35 30.73
C SER A 333 -64.83 1.01 31.01
N GLU A 334 -65.65 0.14 31.57
CA GLU A 334 -65.37 -1.15 32.19
C GLU A 334 -65.27 -2.33 31.19
N ARG A 335 -64.66 -3.44 31.69
CA ARG A 335 -64.75 -4.86 31.28
C ARG A 335 -63.85 -5.30 30.11
N ARG A 336 -63.07 -6.40 30.17
CA ARG A 336 -63.24 -7.66 30.93
C ARG A 336 -61.91 -8.42 31.10
N HIS A 337 -61.83 -9.15 32.21
CA HIS A 337 -60.76 -10.03 32.70
C HIS A 337 -60.50 -11.34 31.94
N ARG A 338 -59.33 -11.93 32.29
CA ARG A 338 -58.82 -13.33 32.21
C ARG A 338 -57.97 -13.62 30.96
N ARG A 339 -56.78 -14.23 31.06
CA ARG A 339 -56.32 -15.23 32.04
C ARG A 339 -54.79 -15.28 32.09
N THR A 340 -54.30 -15.58 33.29
CA THR A 340 -52.94 -15.95 33.68
C THR A 340 -52.39 -17.18 32.95
N ARG A 341 -51.07 -17.22 32.74
CA ARG A 341 -50.25 -18.44 32.95
C ARG A 341 -48.77 -18.10 33.14
N TYR A 342 -48.27 -18.56 34.28
CA TYR A 342 -46.89 -18.67 34.71
C TYR A 342 -46.11 -19.72 33.91
N ARG A 343 -44.80 -19.48 33.76
CA ARG A 343 -43.65 -20.42 33.78
C ARG A 343 -42.40 -19.57 33.49
N ASP A 344 -41.61 -19.16 34.48
CA ASP A 344 -40.56 -19.91 35.19
C ASP A 344 -39.63 -20.69 34.23
N ARG A 345 -38.38 -20.18 34.09
CA ARG A 345 -37.09 -20.90 34.26
C ARG A 345 -35.89 -20.03 33.84
N GLU A 346 -35.03 -19.72 34.81
CA GLU A 346 -33.61 -20.15 34.95
C GLU A 346 -32.68 -19.20 34.14
N ASP A 347 -32.03 -18.20 34.75
CA ASP A 347 -30.83 -18.27 35.62
C ASP A 347 -29.74 -19.16 35.03
N ASP A 348 -28.73 -18.52 34.43
CA ASP A 348 -27.38 -19.08 34.28
C ASP A 348 -26.37 -17.94 34.11
N ASP A 349 -25.44 -17.88 35.06
CA ASP A 349 -24.39 -16.90 35.30
C ASP A 349 -23.03 -17.56 35.05
N TYR A 350 -22.27 -17.05 34.08
CA TYR A 350 -20.87 -17.41 33.85
C TYR A 350 -20.05 -16.12 33.82
N ASP A 351 -19.35 -15.83 34.92
CA ASP A 351 -17.93 -16.18 35.19
C ASP A 351 -16.95 -15.31 34.37
N ASP A 352 -16.55 -14.22 35.04
CA ASP A 352 -15.15 -13.87 35.34
C ASP A 352 -14.09 -14.56 34.48
N ASP A 353 -13.43 -13.80 33.60
CA ASP A 353 -12.02 -14.06 33.33
C ASP A 353 -11.27 -12.75 33.05
N ASP A 354 -10.34 -12.52 33.96
CA ASP A 354 -9.37 -11.47 34.14
C ASP A 354 -8.20 -11.68 33.15
N ASP A 355 -7.84 -10.68 32.34
CA ASP A 355 -6.48 -10.66 31.74
C ASP A 355 -6.02 -9.20 31.57
N ASP A 356 -5.58 -8.65 32.71
CA ASP A 356 -4.69 -7.50 32.82
C ASP A 356 -3.37 -7.76 32.07
N ARG A 357 -3.18 -7.15 30.88
CA ARG A 357 -1.86 -7.06 30.23
C ARG A 357 -1.23 -5.69 30.29
N TYR A 358 -0.39 -5.58 31.30
CA TYR A 358 0.73 -4.67 31.50
C TYR A 358 1.41 -4.15 30.22
N TYR A 359 1.40 -2.82 30.09
CA TYR A 359 2.34 -2.05 29.27
C TYR A 359 3.78 -2.21 29.79
N ARG A 360 4.69 -2.78 28.97
CA ARG A 360 6.14 -2.56 29.12
C ARG A 360 6.65 -1.66 28.01
N ARG A 361 6.81 -0.38 28.34
CA ARG A 361 7.70 0.56 27.64
C ARG A 361 9.15 0.15 27.88
N THR A 362 9.86 -0.26 26.83
CA THR A 362 11.33 -0.26 26.82
C THR A 362 11.82 0.97 26.08
N SER A 363 12.31 1.93 26.87
CA SER A 363 13.13 3.07 26.48
C SER A 363 14.51 2.57 26.04
N SER A 364 14.86 2.72 24.76
CA SER A 364 16.25 2.65 24.29
C SER A 364 16.73 4.05 23.91
N ARG A 365 17.44 4.67 24.86
CA ARG A 365 18.30 5.83 24.66
C ARG A 365 19.30 5.55 23.53
N ARG A 366 19.31 6.39 22.49
CA ARG A 366 20.49 6.60 21.63
C ARG A 366 20.95 8.04 21.79
N SER A 367 22.04 8.18 22.55
CA SER A 367 22.91 9.35 22.64
C SER A 367 24.27 8.96 22.04
N SER A 368 25.04 9.97 21.62
CA SER A 368 26.41 9.94 21.06
C SER A 368 26.51 9.59 19.57
N HIS A 369 27.30 10.28 18.73
CA HIS A 369 28.31 11.32 18.97
C HIS A 369 28.66 11.99 17.63
N ARG A 370 28.96 13.28 17.68
CA ARG A 370 29.71 14.01 16.66
C ARG A 370 31.10 13.37 16.48
N ARG A 371 31.53 13.23 15.23
CA ARG A 371 32.89 13.57 14.77
C ARG A 371 32.83 13.99 13.32
#